data_AF-A0A936ZIZ3-F1
#
_entry.id   AF-A0A936ZIZ3-F1
#
_cell.length_a   1.000
_cell.length_b   1.000
_cell.length_c   1.000
_cell.angle_alpha   90.00
_cell.angle_beta   90.00
_cell.angle_gamma   90.00
#
_symmetry.space_group_name_H-M   'P 1'
#
loop_
_entity.id
_entity.type
_entity.pdbx_description
1 polymer ?
#
loop_
_entity_poly.entity_id
_entity_poly.type
_entity_poly.pdbx_seq_one_letter_code
_entity_poly.pdbx_strand_id
1 'polypeptide(L)'
;MDEGTVAPLLAALAVLEHRFAGQGNNVNLGLWLAERRKSARLSQEHLCKLTGLTRPSVAQVERGRGNLQTLVAVMSVLKVRVSLRPNELTPSSTPIAARTTSPLRYPGGKSKALKSIAYHFPQHIDEYREPFAGGAAVAIFMSIRFPKASIWVNDLYQPLVSFWRVLRDPVRSREMVEVLKDLKERSATEDAARELFHRLRHEIDEPNVEELTQAIAFYVTNRCSFSGLTQSGSFSPEASEVRWTMQHIDRLAGYTPLMERWQITNLDYRDVLQEPWSGSAPILFMDPPYDIGGQGLYGNRGRAHTGFDHQTFRRSVEGGQAPTMVTYNASNTLRRMRTGWQQIAYDLNYSVRSNKRYRRTQNERRELILLNYVAPTI
;
A
#
# COMPACT_ATOMS: atom_id res chain seq x y z
N MET A 1 -11.47 30.11 4.61
CA MET A 1 -10.22 29.44 4.20
C MET A 1 -10.03 28.29 5.15
N ASP A 2 -10.10 27.05 4.65
CA ASP A 2 -10.06 25.86 5.50
C ASP A 2 -8.62 25.69 6.02
N GLU A 3 -8.37 26.07 7.27
CA GLU A 3 -7.04 26.01 7.87
C GLU A 3 -6.65 24.55 8.08
N GLY A 4 -5.72 24.04 7.27
CA GLY A 4 -5.27 22.65 7.36
C GLY A 4 -4.89 22.24 8.78
N THR A 5 -5.01 20.93 9.08
CA THR A 5 -4.74 20.38 10.41
C THR A 5 -3.39 19.66 10.46
N VAL A 6 -2.87 19.48 11.68
CA VAL A 6 -1.58 18.80 11.91
C VAL A 6 -1.63 17.33 11.48
N ALA A 7 -2.77 16.65 11.66
CA ALA A 7 -2.89 15.23 11.38
C ALA A 7 -2.67 14.87 9.88
N PRO A 8 -3.29 15.55 8.89
CA PRO A 8 -2.99 15.37 7.48
C PRO A 8 -1.53 15.66 7.11
N LEU A 9 -0.90 16.68 7.71
CA LEU A 9 0.53 16.95 7.49
C LEU A 9 1.39 15.79 8.00
N LEU A 10 1.09 15.25 9.18
CA LEU A 10 1.80 14.09 9.72
C LEU A 10 1.61 12.84 8.85
N ALA A 11 0.40 12.64 8.33
CA ALA A 11 0.12 11.57 7.38
C ALA A 11 0.91 11.76 6.07
N ALA A 12 0.95 12.97 5.50
CA ALA A 12 1.72 13.28 4.30
C ALA A 12 3.23 13.08 4.50
N LEU A 13 3.79 13.54 5.62
CA LEU A 13 5.20 13.33 5.96
C LEU A 13 5.52 11.83 6.13
N ALA A 14 4.61 11.07 6.74
CA ALA A 14 4.75 9.63 6.86
C ALA A 14 4.70 8.93 5.49
N VAL A 15 3.79 9.32 4.60
CA VAL A 15 3.67 8.82 3.21
C VAL A 15 4.95 9.08 2.42
N LEU A 16 5.52 10.28 2.57
CA LEU A 16 6.74 10.67 1.89
C LEU A 16 8.00 10.04 2.50
N GLU A 17 7.90 9.39 3.67
CA GLU A 17 9.06 8.96 4.47
C GLU A 17 10.00 10.12 4.84
N HIS A 18 9.42 11.30 5.12
CA HIS A 18 10.16 12.52 5.47
C HIS A 18 9.85 12.97 6.89
N ARG A 19 10.79 13.67 7.50
CA ARG A 19 10.65 14.34 8.81
C ARG A 19 11.32 15.71 8.77
N PHE A 20 11.07 16.54 9.78
CA PHE A 20 11.80 17.81 9.89
C PHE A 20 13.28 17.57 10.19
N ALA A 21 14.15 18.39 9.62
CA ALA A 21 15.57 18.33 9.90
C ALA A 21 15.83 18.58 11.39
N GLY A 22 16.60 17.69 12.02
CA GLY A 22 16.83 17.70 13.47
C GLY A 22 15.78 16.96 14.30
N GLN A 23 14.69 16.48 13.70
CA GLN A 23 13.76 15.54 14.34
C GLN A 23 14.37 14.14 14.33
N GLY A 24 14.42 13.46 15.49
CA GLY A 24 14.91 12.08 15.57
C GLY A 24 14.04 11.09 14.78
N ASN A 25 14.63 10.00 14.30
CA ASN A 25 13.99 9.05 13.36
C ASN A 25 12.76 8.33 13.93
N ASN A 26 12.63 8.27 15.26
CA ASN A 26 11.53 7.60 15.97
C ASN A 26 10.70 8.55 16.86
N VAL A 27 10.92 9.87 16.79
CA VAL A 27 10.21 10.82 17.65
C VAL A 27 9.03 11.42 16.89
N ASN A 28 7.81 11.36 17.46
CA ASN A 28 6.64 12.05 16.89
C ASN A 28 6.88 13.58 16.88
N LEU A 29 6.39 14.29 15.85
CA LEU A 29 6.58 15.74 15.74
C LEU A 29 6.13 16.49 17.01
N GLY A 30 4.96 16.17 17.56
CA GLY A 30 4.45 16.83 18.76
C GLY A 30 5.34 16.60 19.98
N LEU A 31 5.76 15.36 20.20
CA LEU A 31 6.68 15.01 21.29
C LEU A 31 8.03 15.70 21.13
N TRP A 32 8.57 15.74 19.91
CA TRP A 32 9.82 16.41 19.59
C TRP A 32 9.73 17.92 19.88
N LEU A 33 8.61 18.58 19.55
CA LEU A 33 8.38 19.98 19.90
C LEU A 33 8.31 20.19 21.41
N ALA A 34 7.65 19.28 22.14
CA ALA A 34 7.60 19.34 23.60
C ALA A 34 8.99 19.19 24.23
N GLU A 35 9.83 18.29 23.72
CA GLU A 35 11.22 18.10 24.16
C GLU A 35 12.08 19.32 23.85
N ARG A 36 11.95 19.91 22.66
CA ARG A 36 12.65 21.16 22.30
C ARG A 36 12.24 22.31 23.21
N ARG A 37 10.95 22.45 23.52
CA ARG A 37 10.46 23.47 24.46
C ARG A 37 11.10 23.30 25.84
N LYS A 38 11.11 22.07 26.36
CA LYS A 38 11.74 21.75 27.65
C LYS A 38 13.24 22.03 27.63
N SER A 39 13.93 21.69 26.54
CA SER A 39 15.36 21.96 26.35
C SER A 39 15.67 23.45 26.31
N ALA A 40 14.75 24.25 25.75
CA ALA A 40 14.80 25.72 25.78
C ALA A 40 14.36 26.32 27.13
N ARG A 41 14.10 25.49 28.15
CA ARG A 41 13.63 25.89 29.50
C ARG A 41 12.34 26.71 29.48
N LEU A 42 11.46 26.46 28.52
CA LEU A 42 10.17 27.13 28.40
C LEU A 42 9.05 26.27 29.01
N SER A 43 8.22 26.84 29.88
CA SER A 43 6.95 26.22 30.26
C SER A 43 5.93 26.37 29.12
N GLN A 44 4.85 25.59 29.13
CA GLN A 44 3.76 25.79 28.16
C GLN A 44 3.17 27.20 28.30
N GLU A 45 3.03 27.71 29.54
CA GLU A 45 2.53 29.06 29.80
C GLU A 45 3.45 30.16 29.26
N HIS A 46 4.77 29.97 29.36
CA HIS A 46 5.72 30.90 28.76
C HIS A 46 5.66 30.83 27.23
N LEU A 47 5.54 29.62 26.65
CA LEU A 47 5.37 29.47 25.22
C LEU A 47 4.06 30.13 24.72
N CYS A 48 2.98 30.05 25.49
CA CYS A 48 1.72 30.75 25.22
C CYS A 48 1.93 32.27 25.15
N LYS A 49 2.67 32.86 26.11
CA LYS A 49 2.99 34.29 26.10
C LYS A 49 3.79 34.72 24.86
N LEU A 50 4.72 33.88 24.41
CA LEU A 50 5.57 34.17 23.24
C LEU A 50 4.86 34.00 21.90
N THR A 51 3.87 33.10 21.84
CA THR A 51 3.13 32.77 20.60
C THR A 51 1.77 33.45 20.49
N GLY A 52 1.24 33.99 21.60
CA GLY A 52 -0.15 34.48 21.69
C GLY A 52 -1.19 33.36 21.72
N LEU A 53 -0.78 32.09 21.86
CA LEU A 53 -1.67 30.93 21.83
C LEU A 53 -2.19 30.55 23.21
N THR A 54 -3.33 29.84 23.25
CA THR A 54 -3.85 29.25 24.49
C THR A 54 -3.08 28.00 24.90
N ARG A 55 -3.08 27.68 26.20
CA ARG A 55 -2.44 26.46 26.73
C ARG A 55 -3.04 25.17 26.13
N PRO A 56 -4.38 25.05 25.95
CA PRO A 56 -4.95 23.93 25.21
C PRO A 56 -4.42 23.79 23.78
N SER A 57 -4.29 24.89 23.02
CA SER A 57 -3.77 24.85 21.65
C SER A 57 -2.33 24.35 21.58
N VAL A 58 -1.46 24.85 22.47
CA VAL A 58 -0.07 24.38 22.59
C VAL A 58 -0.03 22.89 22.96
N ALA A 59 -0.86 22.46 23.92
CA ALA A 59 -0.94 21.06 24.33
C ALA A 59 -1.45 20.12 23.21
N GLN A 60 -2.36 20.59 22.34
CA GLN A 60 -2.81 19.81 21.18
C GLN A 60 -1.68 19.63 20.16
N VAL A 61 -0.92 20.68 19.86
CA VAL A 61 0.25 20.60 18.96
C VAL A 61 1.31 19.65 19.50
N GLU A 62 1.61 19.70 20.80
CA GLU A 62 2.54 18.77 21.46
C GLU A 62 2.05 17.31 21.46
N ARG A 63 0.76 17.08 21.21
CA ARG A 63 0.16 15.74 21.01
C ARG A 63 0.01 15.36 19.53
N GLY A 64 0.53 16.17 18.61
CA GLY A 64 0.42 15.93 17.16
C GLY A 64 -0.97 16.23 16.58
N ARG A 65 -1.75 17.08 17.25
CA ARG A 65 -3.11 17.50 16.87
C ARG A 65 -3.17 19.02 16.70
N GLY A 66 -4.34 19.55 16.34
CA GLY A 66 -4.58 20.99 16.19
C GLY A 66 -4.45 21.48 14.74
N ASN A 67 -4.47 22.79 14.54
CA ASN A 67 -4.36 23.43 13.23
C ASN A 67 -2.89 23.76 12.87
N LEU A 68 -2.62 23.95 11.58
CA LEU A 68 -1.28 24.22 11.08
C LEU A 68 -0.75 25.59 11.49
N GLN A 69 -1.60 26.60 11.65
CA GLN A 69 -1.17 27.92 12.11
C GLN A 69 -0.56 27.86 13.51
N THR A 70 -1.21 27.13 14.42
CA THR A 70 -0.73 26.89 15.79
C THR A 70 0.61 26.15 15.75
N LEU A 71 0.74 25.13 14.89
CA LEU A 71 1.99 24.40 14.70
C LEU A 71 3.12 25.31 14.22
N VAL A 72 2.87 26.14 13.21
CA VAL A 72 3.86 27.08 12.65
C VAL A 72 4.30 28.11 13.69
N ALA A 73 3.36 28.67 14.46
CA ALA A 73 3.68 29.62 15.53
C ALA A 73 4.58 28.99 16.61
N VAL A 74 4.28 27.76 17.03
CA VAL A 74 5.11 27.00 17.98
C VAL A 74 6.50 26.72 17.39
N MET A 75 6.58 26.26 16.13
CA MET A 75 7.84 25.96 15.46
C MET A 75 8.74 27.19 15.31
N SER A 76 8.14 28.36 15.04
CA SER A 76 8.85 29.62 14.92
C SER A 76 9.55 30.01 16.22
N VAL A 77 8.83 30.01 17.35
CA VAL A 77 9.43 30.34 18.67
C VAL A 77 10.49 29.31 19.08
N LEU A 78 10.29 28.04 18.77
CA LEU A 78 11.26 26.97 19.04
C LEU A 78 12.42 26.91 18.03
N LYS A 79 12.48 27.86 17.09
CA LYS A 79 13.51 28.00 16.05
C LYS A 79 13.71 26.69 15.26
N VAL A 80 12.61 26.03 14.94
CA VAL A 80 12.62 24.81 14.13
C VAL A 80 12.82 25.20 12.66
N ARG A 81 13.83 24.62 12.01
CA ARG A 81 14.03 24.80 10.56
C ARG A 81 12.96 24.03 9.79
N VAL A 82 12.24 24.72 8.91
CA VAL A 82 11.26 24.12 7.98
C VAL A 82 11.99 23.54 6.77
N SER A 83 12.81 22.53 7.02
CA SER A 83 13.49 21.74 5.98
C SER A 83 13.22 20.28 6.26
N LEU A 84 12.89 19.50 5.24
CA LEU A 84 12.61 18.07 5.38
C LEU A 84 13.87 17.25 5.09
N ARG A 85 14.00 16.12 5.79
CA ARG A 85 15.00 15.08 5.51
C ARG A 85 14.33 13.71 5.43
N PRO A 86 14.88 12.76 4.66
CA PRO A 86 14.42 11.38 4.68
C PRO A 86 14.50 10.78 6.08
N ASN A 87 13.55 9.92 6.42
CA ASN A 87 13.55 9.18 7.67
C ASN A 87 14.55 8.01 7.58
N GLU A 88 15.71 8.15 8.21
CA GLU A 88 16.72 7.09 8.29
C GLU A 88 16.25 6.03 9.30
N LEU A 89 15.76 4.89 8.82
CA LEU A 89 15.23 3.83 9.68
C LEU A 89 16.35 3.23 10.56
N THR A 90 16.38 3.58 11.83
CA THR A 90 16.98 2.74 12.88
C THR A 90 15.89 1.82 13.44
N PRO A 91 16.10 0.49 13.48
CA PRO A 91 15.07 -0.45 13.90
C PRO A 91 14.88 -0.44 15.43
N SER A 92 13.85 0.23 15.95
CA SER A 92 13.31 -0.09 17.30
C SER A 92 11.87 0.40 17.53
N SER A 93 11.00 -0.58 17.83
CA SER A 93 9.80 -0.61 18.70
C SER A 93 8.90 0.64 18.93
N THR A 94 7.69 0.56 18.32
CA THR A 94 6.33 1.02 18.75
C THR A 94 5.91 2.50 18.55
N PRO A 95 4.63 2.83 18.19
CA PRO A 95 3.54 2.06 17.59
C PRO A 95 3.48 2.24 16.05
N ILE A 96 2.81 1.30 15.38
CA ILE A 96 2.75 1.13 13.93
C ILE A 96 2.05 2.33 13.28
N ALA A 97 2.83 3.34 12.88
CA ALA A 97 2.43 4.19 11.76
C ALA A 97 2.30 3.27 10.55
N ALA A 98 1.08 3.07 10.05
CA ALA A 98 0.82 2.22 8.90
C ALA A 98 1.75 2.66 7.76
N ARG A 99 2.69 1.79 7.39
CA ARG A 99 3.50 2.01 6.20
C ARG A 99 2.55 1.97 5.02
N THR A 100 2.78 2.82 4.03
CA THR A 100 2.07 2.81 2.72
C THR A 100 2.31 1.52 1.91
N THR A 101 3.02 0.56 2.49
CA THR A 101 3.37 -0.71 1.86
C THR A 101 2.37 -1.78 2.22
N SER A 102 2.01 -2.62 1.25
CA SER A 102 1.21 -3.82 1.47
C SER A 102 1.78 -4.71 2.60
N PRO A 103 0.94 -5.37 3.42
CA PRO A 103 1.38 -6.41 4.34
C PRO A 103 1.82 -7.69 3.62
N LEU A 104 1.56 -7.80 2.31
CA LEU A 104 1.88 -8.94 1.48
C LEU A 104 3.07 -8.67 0.58
N ARG A 105 3.80 -9.74 0.25
CA ARG A 105 4.68 -9.72 -0.92
C ARG A 105 3.89 -10.20 -2.12
N TYR A 106 3.71 -9.35 -3.13
CA TYR A 106 2.98 -9.71 -4.33
C TYR A 106 3.82 -9.46 -5.59
N PRO A 107 3.98 -10.44 -6.50
CA PRO A 107 4.63 -10.24 -7.79
C PRO A 107 3.94 -9.11 -8.57
N GLY A 108 4.71 -8.21 -9.17
CA GLY A 108 4.13 -7.04 -9.84
C GLY A 108 3.60 -5.94 -8.92
N GLY A 109 3.68 -6.12 -7.59
CA GLY A 109 3.18 -5.15 -6.61
C GLY A 109 3.77 -3.74 -6.81
N LYS A 110 2.90 -2.74 -6.87
CA LYS A 110 3.26 -1.37 -7.26
C LYS A 110 3.82 -0.50 -6.14
N SER A 111 4.15 -1.05 -4.96
CA SER A 111 4.69 -0.25 -3.85
C SER A 111 5.93 0.57 -4.21
N LYS A 112 6.82 0.05 -5.08
CA LYS A 112 7.99 0.80 -5.57
C LYS A 112 7.63 1.79 -6.68
N ALA A 113 6.68 1.42 -7.55
CA ALA A 113 6.19 2.24 -8.64
C ALA A 113 5.28 3.39 -8.17
N LEU A 114 4.75 3.33 -6.94
CA LEU A 114 3.92 4.40 -6.34
C LEU A 114 4.55 5.78 -6.47
N LYS A 115 5.87 5.89 -6.36
CA LYS A 115 6.60 7.16 -6.54
C LYS A 115 6.43 7.75 -7.94
N SER A 116 6.19 6.93 -8.96
CA SER A 116 5.97 7.38 -10.34
C SER A 116 4.49 7.52 -10.65
N ILE A 117 3.66 6.56 -10.24
CA ILE A 117 2.22 6.54 -10.60
C ILE A 117 1.39 7.54 -9.78
N ALA A 118 1.78 7.85 -8.54
CA ALA A 118 0.96 8.63 -7.61
C ALA A 118 0.69 10.08 -8.08
N TYR A 119 1.57 10.64 -8.90
CA TYR A 119 1.42 12.00 -9.44
C TYR A 119 0.37 12.09 -10.56
N HIS A 120 0.00 10.95 -11.14
CA HIS A 120 -0.94 10.92 -12.25
C HIS A 120 -2.39 10.76 -11.81
N PHE A 121 -2.66 10.47 -10.53
CA PHE A 121 -4.02 10.45 -10.01
C PHE A 121 -4.61 11.86 -9.90
N PRO A 122 -5.92 12.04 -10.17
CA PRO A 122 -6.62 13.30 -9.93
C PRO A 122 -6.52 13.81 -8.49
N GLN A 123 -6.68 15.12 -8.30
CA GLN A 123 -6.60 15.76 -6.99
C GLN A 123 -7.84 15.55 -6.11
N HIS A 124 -8.97 15.17 -6.73
CA HIS A 124 -10.23 14.90 -6.06
C HIS A 124 -10.78 13.57 -6.58
N ILE A 125 -11.07 12.67 -5.64
CA ILE A 125 -11.53 11.30 -5.93
C ILE A 125 -12.57 10.95 -4.86
N ASP A 126 -13.81 10.77 -5.29
CA ASP A 126 -14.90 10.32 -4.42
C ASP A 126 -14.99 8.78 -4.39
N GLU A 127 -14.65 8.14 -5.49
CA GLU A 127 -14.66 6.69 -5.64
C GLU A 127 -13.42 6.23 -6.42
N TYR A 128 -12.78 5.17 -5.95
CA TYR A 128 -11.65 4.51 -6.59
C TYR A 128 -11.96 3.02 -6.73
N ARG A 129 -11.69 2.44 -7.91
CA ARG A 129 -11.78 0.98 -8.10
C ARG A 129 -10.47 0.41 -8.63
N GLU A 130 -10.07 -0.73 -8.08
CA GLU A 130 -8.88 -1.49 -8.46
C GLU A 130 -9.26 -2.94 -8.77
N PRO A 131 -9.63 -3.23 -10.04
CA PRO A 131 -10.09 -4.56 -10.46
C PRO A 131 -9.05 -5.69 -10.37
N PHE A 132 -7.77 -5.34 -10.29
CA PHE A 132 -6.61 -6.24 -10.22
C PHE A 132 -5.72 -5.88 -9.02
N ALA A 133 -6.29 -5.99 -7.83
CA ALA A 133 -5.66 -5.48 -6.62
C ALA A 133 -4.32 -6.13 -6.29
N GLY A 134 -4.23 -7.46 -6.40
CA GLY A 134 -3.08 -8.19 -5.90
C GLY A 134 -2.73 -7.81 -4.46
N GLY A 135 -1.52 -7.28 -4.27
CA GLY A 135 -1.06 -6.76 -2.98
C GLY A 135 -1.75 -5.48 -2.49
N ALA A 136 -2.68 -4.88 -3.24
CA ALA A 136 -3.47 -3.70 -2.88
C ALA A 136 -2.64 -2.49 -2.42
N ALA A 137 -1.40 -2.39 -2.91
CA ALA A 137 -0.49 -1.30 -2.53
C ALA A 137 -1.04 0.07 -2.94
N VAL A 138 -1.72 0.14 -4.09
CA VAL A 138 -2.31 1.37 -4.59
C VAL A 138 -3.57 1.69 -3.81
N ALA A 139 -4.50 0.75 -3.61
CA ALA A 139 -5.66 0.95 -2.74
C ALA A 139 -5.29 1.44 -1.32
N ILE A 140 -4.25 0.89 -0.69
CA ILE A 140 -3.76 1.37 0.62
C ILE A 140 -3.31 2.83 0.53
N PHE A 141 -2.53 3.18 -0.51
CA PHE A 141 -2.13 4.56 -0.75
C PHE A 141 -3.33 5.48 -0.96
N MET A 142 -4.32 5.06 -1.75
CA MET A 142 -5.54 5.81 -2.02
C MET A 142 -6.36 6.05 -0.76
N SER A 143 -6.45 5.06 0.12
CA SER A 143 -7.16 5.16 1.40
C SER A 143 -6.53 6.19 2.33
N ILE A 144 -5.19 6.32 2.30
CA ILE A 144 -4.46 7.32 3.08
C ILE A 144 -4.60 8.71 2.46
N ARG A 145 -4.48 8.82 1.13
CA ARG A 145 -4.53 10.10 0.41
C ARG A 145 -5.94 10.68 0.35
N PHE A 146 -6.96 9.84 0.22
CA PHE A 146 -8.36 10.20 0.08
C PHE A 146 -9.20 9.46 1.13
N PRO A 147 -9.10 9.82 2.42
CA PRO A 147 -9.72 9.07 3.52
C PRO A 147 -11.26 9.06 3.50
N LYS A 148 -11.88 9.91 2.67
CA LYS A 148 -13.34 9.95 2.48
C LYS A 148 -13.81 9.16 1.25
N ALA A 149 -12.91 8.76 0.37
CA ALA A 149 -13.25 8.07 -0.86
C ALA A 149 -13.78 6.65 -0.55
N SER A 150 -14.75 6.21 -1.34
CA SER A 150 -15.13 4.80 -1.42
C SER A 150 -14.06 4.04 -2.21
N ILE A 151 -13.58 2.93 -1.68
CA ILE A 151 -12.50 2.14 -2.28
C ILE A 151 -13.06 0.77 -2.64
N TRP A 152 -13.11 0.43 -3.93
CA TRP A 152 -13.49 -0.90 -4.38
C TRP A 152 -12.25 -1.67 -4.84
N VAL A 153 -11.91 -2.71 -4.11
CA VAL A 153 -10.80 -3.63 -4.41
C VAL A 153 -11.37 -4.95 -4.93
N ASN A 154 -10.83 -5.46 -6.03
CA ASN A 154 -11.23 -6.75 -6.58
C ASN A 154 -10.00 -7.55 -7.02
N ASP A 155 -10.10 -8.87 -6.93
CA ASP A 155 -9.14 -9.78 -7.54
C ASP A 155 -9.85 -11.10 -7.89
N LEU A 156 -9.35 -11.82 -8.89
CA LEU A 156 -9.91 -13.13 -9.27
C LEU A 156 -9.43 -14.24 -8.33
N TYR A 157 -8.28 -14.05 -7.65
CA TYR A 157 -7.72 -15.08 -6.80
C TYR A 157 -8.36 -15.10 -5.41
N GLN A 158 -9.27 -16.06 -5.21
CA GLN A 158 -10.10 -16.17 -4.01
C GLN A 158 -9.31 -16.15 -2.69
N PRO A 159 -8.21 -16.91 -2.47
CA PRO A 159 -7.51 -16.88 -1.19
C PRO A 159 -6.95 -15.50 -0.79
N LEU A 160 -6.54 -14.70 -1.78
CA LEU A 160 -6.13 -13.31 -1.56
C LEU A 160 -7.33 -12.43 -1.19
N VAL A 161 -8.48 -12.61 -1.86
CA VAL A 161 -9.71 -11.89 -1.52
C VAL A 161 -10.17 -12.22 -0.11
N SER A 162 -10.13 -13.49 0.28
CA SER A 162 -10.43 -13.98 1.63
C SER A 162 -9.54 -13.29 2.67
N PHE A 163 -8.23 -13.19 2.41
CA PHE A 163 -7.31 -12.46 3.28
C PHE A 163 -7.70 -10.99 3.46
N TRP A 164 -7.97 -10.26 2.39
CA TRP A 164 -8.35 -8.86 2.49
C TRP A 164 -9.69 -8.66 3.20
N ARG A 165 -10.69 -9.52 2.95
CA ARG A 165 -11.99 -9.48 3.62
C ARG A 165 -11.89 -9.71 5.12
N VAL A 166 -11.09 -10.70 5.54
CA VAL A 166 -10.80 -10.98 6.95
C VAL A 166 -10.06 -9.81 7.59
N LEU A 167 -9.06 -9.25 6.92
CA LEU A 167 -8.25 -8.14 7.45
C LEU A 167 -9.06 -6.83 7.60
N ARG A 168 -10.03 -6.59 6.70
CA ARG A 168 -10.95 -5.45 6.77
C ARG A 168 -11.92 -5.54 7.94
N ASP A 169 -12.34 -6.75 8.32
CA ASP A 169 -13.29 -6.95 9.42
C ASP A 169 -12.60 -6.84 10.79
N PRO A 170 -13.00 -5.90 11.68
CA PRO A 170 -12.29 -5.70 12.95
C PRO A 170 -12.34 -6.88 13.91
N VAL A 171 -13.36 -7.73 13.85
CA VAL A 171 -13.48 -8.91 14.73
C VAL A 171 -12.61 -10.02 14.16
N ARG A 172 -12.80 -10.36 12.88
CA ARG A 172 -12.09 -11.45 12.22
C ARG A 172 -10.60 -11.16 12.03
N SER A 173 -10.23 -9.89 11.83
CA SER A 173 -8.82 -9.50 11.80
C SER A 173 -8.12 -9.71 13.14
N ARG A 174 -8.81 -9.48 14.28
CA ARG A 174 -8.23 -9.73 15.60
C ARG A 174 -8.05 -11.22 15.82
N GLU A 175 -9.07 -12.01 15.49
CA GLU A 175 -9.01 -13.47 15.55
C GLU A 175 -7.87 -14.04 14.70
N MET A 176 -7.76 -13.60 13.44
CA MET A 176 -6.66 -13.97 12.55
C MET A 176 -5.30 -13.66 13.16
N VAL A 177 -5.11 -12.47 13.74
CA VAL A 177 -3.83 -12.07 14.36
C VAL A 177 -3.45 -12.98 15.52
N GLU A 178 -4.40 -13.33 16.39
CA GLU A 178 -4.13 -14.23 17.52
C GLU A 178 -3.77 -15.64 17.05
N VAL A 179 -4.51 -16.19 16.08
CA VAL A 179 -4.17 -17.51 15.49
C VAL A 179 -2.79 -17.48 14.83
N LEU A 180 -2.44 -16.39 14.13
CA LEU A 180 -1.13 -16.27 13.50
C LEU A 180 0.01 -16.21 14.53
N LYS A 181 -0.17 -15.51 15.67
CA LYS A 181 0.82 -15.49 16.76
C LYS A 181 1.05 -16.89 17.31
N ASP A 182 -0.03 -17.59 17.64
CA ASP A 182 -0.03 -18.96 18.10
C ASP A 182 0.71 -19.91 17.14
N LEU A 183 0.41 -19.80 15.85
CA LEU A 183 1.11 -20.57 14.81
C LEU A 183 2.59 -20.21 14.75
N LYS A 184 2.95 -18.93 14.92
CA LYS A 184 4.34 -18.48 14.89
C LYS A 184 5.16 -19.02 16.07
N GLU A 185 4.56 -19.12 17.25
CA GLU A 185 5.20 -19.72 18.43
C GLU A 185 5.41 -21.22 18.24
N ARG A 186 4.40 -21.93 17.74
CA ARG A 186 4.48 -23.37 17.43
C ARG A 186 5.41 -23.69 16.26
N SER A 187 5.67 -22.72 15.38
CA SER A 187 6.64 -22.81 14.26
C SER A 187 7.90 -22.00 14.54
N ALA A 188 8.50 -22.18 15.73
CA ALA A 188 9.72 -21.48 16.13
C ALA A 188 10.97 -21.92 15.35
N THR A 189 11.01 -23.18 14.88
CA THR A 189 12.13 -23.73 14.10
C THR A 189 11.81 -23.71 12.60
N GLU A 190 12.86 -23.76 11.78
CA GLU A 190 12.71 -23.84 10.31
C GLU A 190 11.89 -25.08 9.88
N ASP A 191 12.16 -26.25 10.48
CA ASP A 191 11.45 -27.49 10.15
C ASP A 191 9.96 -27.39 10.48
N ALA A 192 9.61 -26.87 11.66
CA ALA A 192 8.21 -26.66 12.05
C ALA A 192 7.52 -25.61 11.15
N ALA A 193 8.22 -24.55 10.75
CA ALA A 193 7.70 -23.56 9.80
C ALA A 193 7.51 -24.15 8.39
N ARG A 194 8.37 -25.09 7.98
CA ARG A 194 8.26 -25.80 6.70
C ARG A 194 7.07 -26.75 6.70
N GLU A 195 6.90 -27.55 7.75
CA GLU A 195 5.73 -28.42 7.91
C GLU A 195 4.42 -27.63 7.91
N LEU A 196 4.38 -26.52 8.67
CA LEU A 196 3.26 -25.60 8.70
C LEU A 196 2.96 -25.05 7.29
N PHE A 197 3.98 -24.62 6.55
CA PHE A 197 3.84 -24.13 5.19
C PHE A 197 3.21 -25.18 4.27
N HIS A 198 3.72 -26.41 4.28
CA HIS A 198 3.20 -27.47 3.40
C HIS A 198 1.76 -27.83 3.73
N ARG A 199 1.43 -27.97 5.01
CA ARG A 199 0.06 -28.24 5.46
C ARG A 199 -0.90 -27.14 4.99
N LEU A 200 -0.62 -25.88 5.33
CA LEU A 200 -1.48 -24.75 4.97
C LEU A 200 -1.57 -24.52 3.45
N ARG A 201 -0.51 -24.86 2.69
CA ARG A 201 -0.53 -24.80 1.23
C ARG A 201 -1.54 -25.77 0.60
N HIS A 202 -1.83 -26.89 1.26
CA HIS A 202 -2.87 -27.83 0.84
C HIS A 202 -4.25 -27.35 1.26
N GLU A 203 -4.40 -26.91 2.53
CA GLU A 203 -5.67 -26.46 3.11
C GLU A 203 -6.29 -25.25 2.37
N ILE A 204 -5.47 -24.37 1.81
CA ILE A 204 -5.93 -23.14 1.15
C ILE A 204 -6.91 -23.36 -0.03
N ASP A 205 -6.80 -24.51 -0.72
CA ASP A 205 -7.63 -24.90 -1.87
C ASP A 205 -8.67 -25.97 -1.51
N GLU A 206 -8.79 -26.33 -0.24
CA GLU A 206 -9.75 -27.35 0.17
C GLU A 206 -11.19 -26.89 -0.11
N PRO A 207 -12.04 -27.79 -0.64
CA PRO A 207 -13.45 -27.49 -0.83
C PRO A 207 -14.09 -27.07 0.50
N ASN A 208 -14.85 -25.98 0.48
CA ASN A 208 -15.56 -25.45 1.66
C ASN A 208 -14.65 -25.01 2.82
N VAL A 209 -13.37 -24.73 2.57
CA VAL A 209 -12.50 -24.09 3.57
C VAL A 209 -13.13 -22.80 4.07
N GLU A 210 -13.18 -22.63 5.39
CA GLU A 210 -13.68 -21.40 6.00
C GLU A 210 -12.81 -20.20 5.59
N GLU A 211 -13.43 -19.06 5.29
CA GLU A 211 -12.71 -17.88 4.77
C GLU A 211 -11.62 -17.36 5.75
N LEU A 212 -11.83 -17.47 7.07
CA LEU A 212 -10.80 -17.15 8.07
C LEU A 212 -9.59 -18.09 7.96
N THR A 213 -9.84 -19.40 7.91
CA THR A 213 -8.79 -20.42 7.73
C THR A 213 -8.04 -20.22 6.41
N GLN A 214 -8.75 -19.91 5.33
CA GLN A 214 -8.15 -19.63 4.03
C GLN A 214 -7.26 -18.38 4.08
N ALA A 215 -7.69 -17.31 4.76
CA ALA A 215 -6.89 -16.10 4.96
C ALA A 215 -5.60 -16.36 5.75
N ILE A 216 -5.68 -17.17 6.82
CA ILE A 216 -4.53 -17.59 7.63
C ILE A 216 -3.55 -18.41 6.76
N ALA A 217 -4.06 -19.42 6.06
CA ALA A 217 -3.28 -20.27 5.17
C ALA A 217 -2.58 -19.45 4.07
N PHE A 218 -3.31 -18.53 3.46
CA PHE A 218 -2.78 -17.60 2.46
C PHE A 218 -1.66 -16.73 3.03
N TYR A 219 -1.86 -16.11 4.20
CA TYR A 219 -0.85 -15.25 4.79
C TYR A 219 0.43 -16.03 5.12
N VAL A 220 0.34 -17.15 5.84
CA VAL A 220 1.52 -17.94 6.22
C VAL A 220 2.28 -18.41 4.98
N THR A 221 1.57 -18.94 3.97
CA THR A 221 2.20 -19.39 2.72
C THR A 221 2.82 -18.23 1.94
N ASN A 222 2.25 -17.02 1.97
CA ASN A 222 2.86 -15.82 1.38
C ASN A 222 4.16 -15.44 2.09
N ARG A 223 4.17 -15.45 3.43
CA ARG A 223 5.33 -15.05 4.23
C ARG A 223 6.49 -16.03 4.13
N CYS A 224 6.20 -17.32 3.97
CA CYS A 224 7.20 -18.39 3.95
C CYS A 224 7.65 -18.84 2.54
N SER A 225 7.05 -18.34 1.46
CA SER A 225 7.40 -18.77 0.08
C SER A 225 8.45 -17.89 -0.60
N PHE A 226 9.20 -18.49 -1.53
CA PHE A 226 10.00 -17.72 -2.49
C PHE A 226 9.10 -16.73 -3.25
N SER A 227 9.54 -15.47 -3.31
CA SER A 227 8.83 -14.40 -4.01
C SER A 227 7.40 -14.08 -3.54
N GLY A 228 6.93 -14.67 -2.45
CA GLY A 228 5.53 -14.52 -2.00
C GLY A 228 4.53 -15.22 -2.92
N LEU A 229 4.97 -16.24 -3.65
CA LEU A 229 4.18 -16.95 -4.67
C LEU A 229 3.17 -17.97 -4.09
N THR A 230 3.03 -18.02 -2.76
CA THR A 230 2.07 -18.87 -2.05
C THR A 230 2.09 -20.32 -2.56
N GLN A 231 1.05 -20.73 -3.28
CA GLN A 231 0.86 -22.08 -3.80
C GLN A 231 1.71 -22.38 -5.04
N SER A 232 2.17 -21.37 -5.76
CA SER A 232 3.08 -21.54 -6.91
C SER A 232 4.54 -21.54 -6.46
N GLY A 233 4.82 -21.12 -5.22
CA GLY A 233 6.17 -21.05 -4.64
C GLY A 233 6.56 -22.27 -3.81
N SER A 234 7.86 -22.52 -3.71
CA SER A 234 8.43 -23.43 -2.70
C SER A 234 8.64 -22.70 -1.39
N PHE A 235 8.70 -23.45 -0.28
CA PHE A 235 9.15 -22.93 1.01
C PHE A 235 10.54 -22.30 0.87
N SER A 236 10.75 -21.15 1.52
CA SER A 236 12.01 -20.43 1.56
C SER A 236 12.40 -20.20 3.02
N PRO A 237 13.48 -20.84 3.51
CA PRO A 237 13.98 -20.63 4.87
C PRO A 237 14.23 -19.16 5.18
N GLU A 238 14.92 -18.45 4.28
CA GLU A 238 15.18 -17.02 4.39
C GLU A 238 13.88 -16.20 4.43
N ALA A 239 12.88 -16.53 3.60
CA ALA A 239 11.60 -15.83 3.66
C ALA A 239 10.90 -16.06 5.01
N SER A 240 10.87 -17.30 5.50
CA SER A 240 10.28 -17.64 6.79
C SER A 240 10.95 -16.87 7.92
N GLU A 241 12.28 -16.89 7.99
CA GLU A 241 13.04 -16.19 9.04
C GLU A 241 12.80 -14.67 9.04
N VAL A 242 12.83 -14.04 7.87
CA VAL A 242 12.81 -12.57 7.77
C VAL A 242 11.40 -12.00 7.70
N ARG A 243 10.40 -12.80 7.27
CA ARG A 243 9.04 -12.33 6.96
C ARG A 243 7.96 -13.00 7.79
N TRP A 244 8.12 -14.25 8.21
CA TRP A 244 7.18 -14.91 9.13
C TRP A 244 7.63 -14.64 10.58
N THR A 245 7.34 -13.45 11.07
CA THR A 245 7.82 -12.95 12.38
C THR A 245 6.69 -12.29 13.16
N MET A 246 6.73 -12.30 14.49
CA MET A 246 5.76 -11.61 15.36
C MET A 246 5.53 -10.15 14.95
N GLN A 247 6.60 -9.41 14.67
CA GLN A 247 6.49 -8.02 14.25
C GLN A 247 5.63 -7.80 12.99
N HIS A 248 5.66 -8.75 12.05
CA HIS A 248 4.87 -8.66 10.83
C HIS A 248 3.41 -9.02 11.05
N ILE A 249 3.15 -9.95 11.97
CA ILE A 249 1.81 -10.34 12.41
C ILE A 249 1.16 -9.16 13.15
N ASP A 250 1.86 -8.57 14.13
CA ASP A 250 1.36 -7.42 14.90
C ASP A 250 1.01 -6.22 14.01
N ARG A 251 1.74 -6.05 12.89
CA ARG A 251 1.48 -4.97 11.92
C ARG A 251 0.13 -5.08 11.22
N LEU A 252 -0.47 -6.27 11.13
CA LEU A 252 -1.75 -6.46 10.44
C LEU A 252 -2.86 -5.59 11.06
N ALA A 253 -2.88 -5.44 12.38
CA ALA A 253 -3.87 -4.61 13.07
C ALA A 253 -3.87 -3.13 12.63
N GLY A 254 -2.76 -2.64 12.08
CA GLY A 254 -2.65 -1.28 11.56
C GLY A 254 -3.37 -1.04 10.22
N TYR A 255 -3.76 -2.10 9.51
CA TYR A 255 -4.38 -2.00 8.19
C TYR A 255 -5.91 -1.91 8.24
N THR A 256 -6.56 -2.55 9.22
CA THR A 256 -8.02 -2.55 9.36
C THR A 256 -8.64 -1.15 9.33
N PRO A 257 -8.11 -0.12 10.04
CA PRO A 257 -8.67 1.22 9.99
C PRO A 257 -8.56 1.91 8.62
N LEU A 258 -7.60 1.50 7.79
CA LEU A 258 -7.45 2.03 6.42
C LEU A 258 -8.51 1.46 5.47
N MET A 259 -9.17 0.37 5.85
CA MET A 259 -10.09 -0.38 5.00
C MET A 259 -11.56 -0.14 5.36
N GLU A 260 -11.87 0.84 6.22
CA GLU A 260 -13.24 1.13 6.66
C GLU A 260 -14.21 1.36 5.48
N ARG A 261 -13.72 1.98 4.40
CA ARG A 261 -14.48 2.29 3.18
C ARG A 261 -14.25 1.29 2.04
N TRP A 262 -13.70 0.11 2.34
CA TRP A 262 -13.38 -0.89 1.32
C TRP A 262 -14.56 -1.82 1.01
N GLN A 263 -14.97 -1.83 -0.25
CA GLN A 263 -15.71 -2.92 -0.86
C GLN A 263 -14.72 -3.91 -1.48
N ILE A 264 -14.81 -5.20 -1.09
CA ILE A 264 -13.86 -6.23 -1.54
C ILE A 264 -14.62 -7.36 -2.23
N THR A 265 -14.37 -7.55 -3.53
CA THR A 265 -15.07 -8.54 -4.36
C THR A 265 -14.13 -9.57 -5.00
N ASN A 266 -14.71 -10.70 -5.39
CA ASN A 266 -14.05 -11.74 -6.17
C ASN A 266 -14.86 -11.96 -7.47
N LEU A 267 -14.77 -11.00 -8.37
CA LEU A 267 -15.52 -10.94 -9.63
C LEU A 267 -14.57 -10.91 -10.81
N ASP A 268 -15.11 -11.17 -12.00
CA ASP A 268 -14.41 -10.81 -13.22
C ASP A 268 -14.25 -9.29 -13.28
N TYR A 269 -13.09 -8.80 -13.71
CA TYR A 269 -12.83 -7.36 -13.78
C TYR A 269 -13.87 -6.64 -14.66
N ARG A 270 -14.44 -7.32 -15.66
CA ARG A 270 -15.47 -6.78 -16.54
C ARG A 270 -16.74 -6.41 -15.78
N ASP A 271 -17.08 -7.18 -14.76
CA ASP A 271 -18.25 -6.89 -13.91
C ASP A 271 -17.99 -5.61 -13.12
N VAL A 272 -16.80 -5.46 -12.52
CA VAL A 272 -16.41 -4.24 -11.77
C VAL A 272 -16.41 -2.99 -12.68
N LEU A 273 -16.07 -3.14 -13.95
CA LEU A 273 -16.10 -2.06 -14.95
C LEU A 273 -17.52 -1.66 -15.37
N GLN A 274 -18.47 -2.60 -15.37
CA GLN A 274 -19.85 -2.37 -15.80
C GLN A 274 -20.77 -1.89 -14.68
N GLU A 275 -20.37 -2.14 -13.42
CA GLU A 275 -21.13 -1.72 -12.25
C GLU A 275 -21.37 -0.20 -12.26
N PRO A 276 -22.62 0.25 -12.13
CA PRO A 276 -22.94 1.67 -12.18
C PRO A 276 -22.26 2.43 -11.02
N TRP A 277 -22.14 3.73 -11.21
CA TRP A 277 -21.73 4.66 -10.15
C TRP A 277 -22.77 5.76 -10.05
N SER A 278 -22.87 6.35 -8.86
CA SER A 278 -23.76 7.48 -8.58
C SER A 278 -22.93 8.70 -8.20
N GLY A 279 -23.21 9.84 -8.81
CA GLY A 279 -22.40 11.05 -8.64
C GLY A 279 -21.19 11.10 -9.59
N SER A 280 -20.02 11.44 -9.04
CA SER A 280 -18.76 11.55 -9.78
C SER A 280 -18.32 10.19 -10.34
N ALA A 281 -17.74 10.17 -11.55
CA ALA A 281 -17.18 8.96 -12.11
C ALA A 281 -16.01 8.43 -11.25
N PRO A 282 -15.93 7.10 -11.02
CA PRO A 282 -14.85 6.52 -10.25
C PRO A 282 -13.53 6.62 -11.01
N ILE A 283 -12.43 6.73 -10.27
CA ILE A 283 -11.09 6.55 -10.84
C ILE A 283 -10.74 5.07 -10.83
N LEU A 284 -10.48 4.52 -12.01
CA LEU A 284 -10.07 3.13 -12.20
C LEU A 284 -8.55 3.03 -12.24
N PHE A 285 -7.98 2.11 -11.47
CA PHE A 285 -6.59 1.69 -11.58
C PHE A 285 -6.51 0.22 -11.98
N MET A 286 -5.90 -0.04 -13.14
CA MET A 286 -5.84 -1.35 -13.77
C MET A 286 -4.38 -1.78 -13.90
N ASP A 287 -4.01 -2.85 -13.21
CA ASP A 287 -2.70 -3.49 -13.31
C ASP A 287 -2.86 -4.97 -13.65
N PRO A 288 -3.33 -5.29 -14.88
CA PRO A 288 -3.61 -6.67 -15.25
C PRO A 288 -2.31 -7.51 -15.30
N PRO A 289 -2.43 -8.85 -15.31
CA PRO A 289 -1.35 -9.74 -15.69
C PRO A 289 -0.59 -9.24 -16.92
N TYR A 290 0.74 -9.22 -16.88
CA TYR A 290 1.56 -8.80 -18.02
C TYR A 290 1.58 -9.85 -19.12
N ASP A 291 1.66 -9.39 -20.37
CA ASP A 291 1.88 -10.22 -21.55
C ASP A 291 3.35 -10.68 -21.56
N ILE A 292 3.61 -11.78 -20.85
CA ILE A 292 4.93 -12.40 -20.69
C ILE A 292 4.89 -13.87 -21.11
N GLY A 293 4.47 -14.16 -22.35
CA GLY A 293 4.82 -15.38 -23.08
C GLY A 293 4.72 -16.72 -22.32
N GLY A 294 3.71 -16.90 -21.47
CA GLY A 294 3.40 -18.20 -20.83
C GLY A 294 4.12 -18.55 -19.53
N GLN A 295 4.92 -17.67 -18.91
CA GLN A 295 5.46 -17.95 -17.56
C GLN A 295 4.46 -17.50 -16.49
N GLY A 296 3.54 -18.39 -16.15
CA GLY A 296 2.51 -18.10 -15.15
C GLY A 296 3.12 -17.94 -13.74
N LEU A 297 2.96 -16.76 -13.15
CA LEU A 297 3.51 -16.44 -11.83
C LEU A 297 2.51 -16.69 -10.68
N TYR A 298 1.21 -16.82 -10.96
CA TYR A 298 0.19 -16.80 -9.91
C TYR A 298 -1.04 -17.69 -10.19
N GLY A 299 -1.70 -18.14 -9.11
CA GLY A 299 -2.78 -19.14 -9.12
C GLY A 299 -2.28 -20.58 -9.19
N ASN A 300 -3.17 -21.56 -9.00
CA ASN A 300 -2.83 -22.99 -9.10
C ASN A 300 -2.22 -23.27 -10.49
N ARG A 301 -0.91 -23.60 -10.51
CA ARG A 301 -0.07 -23.79 -11.71
C ARG A 301 0.04 -22.59 -12.66
N GLY A 302 -0.03 -21.34 -12.18
CA GLY A 302 0.17 -20.16 -13.04
C GLY A 302 -1.02 -19.80 -13.94
N ARG A 303 -2.16 -20.46 -13.73
CA ARG A 303 -3.38 -20.33 -14.55
C ARG A 303 -3.99 -18.93 -14.58
N ALA A 304 -3.72 -18.08 -13.59
CA ALA A 304 -4.20 -16.69 -13.61
C ALA A 304 -3.51 -15.84 -14.70
N HIS A 305 -2.35 -16.28 -15.20
CA HIS A 305 -1.58 -15.57 -16.24
C HIS A 305 -1.62 -16.31 -17.59
N THR A 306 -1.67 -17.65 -17.60
CA THR A 306 -1.75 -18.44 -18.83
C THR A 306 -3.19 -18.45 -19.35
N GLY A 307 -3.58 -17.42 -20.11
CA GLY A 307 -4.91 -17.32 -20.71
C GLY A 307 -5.60 -15.97 -20.53
N PHE A 308 -4.93 -14.97 -19.96
CA PHE A 308 -5.49 -13.62 -19.90
C PHE A 308 -5.62 -13.04 -21.32
N ASP A 309 -6.86 -12.78 -21.74
CA ASP A 309 -7.14 -12.21 -23.05
C ASP A 309 -6.90 -10.70 -23.05
N HIS A 310 -5.68 -10.31 -23.43
CA HIS A 310 -5.27 -8.92 -23.53
C HIS A 310 -6.07 -8.10 -24.56
N GLN A 311 -6.61 -8.73 -25.60
CA GLN A 311 -7.44 -8.03 -26.59
C GLN A 311 -8.82 -7.73 -26.02
N THR A 312 -9.40 -8.66 -25.28
CA THR A 312 -10.66 -8.43 -24.57
C THR A 312 -10.49 -7.42 -23.45
N PHE A 313 -9.42 -7.51 -22.64
CA PHE A 313 -9.10 -6.50 -21.64
C PHE A 313 -9.01 -5.09 -22.24
N ARG A 314 -8.25 -4.96 -23.32
CA ARG A 314 -8.14 -3.69 -24.04
C ARG A 314 -9.51 -3.17 -24.46
N ARG A 315 -10.33 -4.00 -25.12
CA ARG A 315 -11.67 -3.59 -25.60
C ARG A 315 -12.58 -3.18 -24.44
N SER A 316 -12.55 -3.89 -23.33
CA SER A 316 -13.33 -3.58 -22.13
C SER A 316 -12.91 -2.24 -21.52
N VAL A 317 -11.61 -1.98 -21.42
CA VAL A 317 -11.09 -0.72 -20.88
C VAL A 317 -11.34 0.46 -21.83
N GLU A 318 -11.13 0.28 -23.15
CA GLU A 318 -11.37 1.32 -24.15
C GLU A 318 -12.85 1.65 -24.35
N GLY A 319 -13.76 0.71 -24.04
CA GLY A 319 -15.21 0.92 -24.11
C GLY A 319 -15.80 1.63 -22.89
N GLY A 320 -15.04 1.75 -21.79
CA GLY A 320 -15.48 2.41 -20.55
C GLY A 320 -15.45 3.94 -20.63
N GLN A 321 -16.34 4.58 -19.86
CA GLN A 321 -16.41 6.05 -19.75
C GLN A 321 -15.65 6.62 -18.55
N ALA A 322 -15.32 5.78 -17.56
CA ALA A 322 -14.68 6.20 -16.33
C ALA A 322 -13.20 6.59 -16.56
N PRO A 323 -12.67 7.61 -15.86
CA PRO A 323 -11.26 7.94 -15.89
C PRO A 323 -10.43 6.74 -15.40
N THR A 324 -9.53 6.26 -16.25
CA THR A 324 -8.81 5.00 -16.07
C THR A 324 -7.31 5.21 -16.26
N MET A 325 -6.55 4.69 -15.30
CA MET A 325 -5.11 4.52 -15.36
C MET A 325 -4.79 3.03 -15.51
N VAL A 326 -4.02 2.68 -16.54
CA VAL A 326 -3.50 1.31 -16.74
C VAL A 326 -1.99 1.32 -16.58
N THR A 327 -1.45 0.40 -15.77
CA THR A 327 -0.01 0.11 -15.76
C THR A 327 0.27 -1.18 -16.50
N TYR A 328 1.29 -1.17 -17.36
CA TYR A 328 1.57 -2.32 -18.22
C TYR A 328 3.03 -2.42 -18.64
N ASN A 329 3.50 -3.60 -19.03
CA ASN A 329 4.80 -3.73 -19.66
C ASN A 329 4.79 -3.03 -21.04
N ALA A 330 5.91 -2.45 -21.49
CA ALA A 330 5.99 -1.76 -22.78
C ALA A 330 5.97 -2.69 -24.01
N SER A 331 5.23 -3.81 -23.94
CA SER A 331 5.02 -4.74 -25.05
C SER A 331 4.17 -4.12 -26.16
N ASN A 332 4.28 -4.67 -27.37
CA ASN A 332 3.60 -4.15 -28.56
C ASN A 332 2.06 -4.22 -28.48
N THR A 333 1.51 -5.02 -27.57
CA THR A 333 0.07 -5.30 -27.46
C THR A 333 -0.74 -4.08 -26.99
N LEU A 334 -0.27 -3.35 -25.96
CA LEU A 334 -0.96 -2.14 -25.45
C LEU A 334 -0.37 -0.81 -25.94
N ARG A 335 0.80 -0.80 -26.59
CA ARG A 335 1.28 0.42 -27.30
C ARG A 335 0.27 0.94 -28.32
N ARG A 336 -0.63 0.07 -28.80
CA ARG A 336 -1.67 0.37 -29.78
C ARG A 336 -2.99 0.83 -29.17
N MET A 337 -3.10 1.12 -27.86
CA MET A 337 -4.33 1.71 -27.28
C MET A 337 -4.85 2.87 -28.15
N ARG A 338 -6.17 3.04 -28.21
CA ARG A 338 -6.89 3.97 -29.10
C ARG A 338 -6.30 5.37 -29.02
N THR A 339 -6.30 6.06 -30.17
CA THR A 339 -6.00 7.48 -30.30
C THR A 339 -6.75 8.28 -29.22
N GLY A 340 -6.03 9.04 -28.39
CA GLY A 340 -6.59 9.83 -27.28
C GLY A 340 -6.13 9.40 -25.88
N TRP A 341 -5.57 8.21 -25.71
CA TRP A 341 -4.92 7.83 -24.46
C TRP A 341 -3.51 8.43 -24.36
N GLN A 342 -3.21 9.11 -23.25
CA GLN A 342 -1.86 9.56 -22.94
C GLN A 342 -1.01 8.35 -22.52
N GLN A 343 0.20 8.24 -23.09
CA GLN A 343 1.15 7.19 -22.75
C GLN A 343 2.40 7.80 -22.09
N ILE A 344 2.73 7.35 -20.90
CA ILE A 344 3.87 7.84 -20.10
C ILE A 344 4.77 6.65 -19.78
N ALA A 345 6.00 6.67 -20.27
CA ALA A 345 6.99 5.66 -19.93
C ALA A 345 7.70 6.01 -18.63
N TYR A 346 7.91 5.02 -17.75
CA TYR A 346 8.74 5.17 -16.56
C TYR A 346 9.70 3.99 -16.38
N ASP A 347 10.83 4.28 -15.75
CA ASP A 347 11.86 3.29 -15.43
C ASP A 347 11.65 2.77 -14.00
N LEU A 348 11.52 1.45 -13.85
CA LEU A 348 11.75 0.79 -12.57
C LEU A 348 13.26 0.68 -12.34
N ASN A 349 13.85 1.65 -11.64
CA ASN A 349 15.22 1.51 -11.16
C ASN A 349 15.29 0.41 -10.08
N TYR A 350 15.41 -0.86 -10.50
CA TYR A 350 15.83 -1.94 -9.63
C TYR A 350 17.30 -1.69 -9.25
N SER A 351 17.55 -1.37 -7.97
CA SER A 351 18.89 -1.33 -7.40
C SER A 351 19.47 -2.74 -7.28
N VAL A 352 20.06 -3.26 -8.36
CA VAL A 352 20.97 -4.40 -8.33
C VAL A 352 22.17 -4.07 -9.20
N ARG A 353 23.39 -4.24 -8.66
CA ARG A 353 24.70 -3.93 -9.28
C ARG A 353 24.70 -4.13 -10.80
N SER A 354 25.01 -3.04 -11.51
CA SER A 354 25.01 -2.94 -12.97
C SER A 354 26.08 -3.84 -13.62
N ASN A 355 25.68 -5.02 -14.10
CA ASN A 355 26.48 -5.77 -15.08
C ASN A 355 26.12 -5.34 -16.50
N LYS A 356 27.10 -5.38 -17.44
CA LYS A 356 26.97 -4.95 -18.85
C LYS A 356 25.75 -5.51 -19.61
N ARG A 357 25.19 -6.64 -19.19
CA ARG A 357 23.95 -7.25 -19.73
C ARG A 357 22.69 -6.43 -19.40
N TYR A 358 22.67 -5.71 -18.27
CA TYR A 358 21.54 -4.93 -17.75
C TYR A 358 21.17 -3.72 -18.63
N ARG A 359 22.16 -3.09 -19.28
CA ARG A 359 21.94 -1.95 -20.20
C ARG A 359 21.29 -2.38 -21.53
N ARG A 360 21.49 -3.63 -21.97
CA ARG A 360 21.01 -4.10 -23.28
C ARG A 360 19.50 -4.38 -23.33
N THR A 361 18.90 -4.77 -22.20
CA THR A 361 17.45 -5.07 -22.07
C THR A 361 16.65 -3.91 -21.45
N GLN A 362 17.23 -2.72 -21.33
CA GLN A 362 16.62 -1.59 -20.62
C GLN A 362 15.37 -1.05 -21.36
N ASN A 363 15.39 -1.05 -22.70
CA ASN A 363 14.22 -0.65 -23.51
C ASN A 363 13.05 -1.64 -23.42
N GLU A 364 13.29 -2.90 -23.09
CA GLU A 364 12.27 -3.95 -22.93
C GLU A 364 11.64 -3.95 -21.52
N ARG A 365 12.23 -3.22 -20.56
CA ARG A 365 11.80 -3.16 -19.15
C ARG A 365 11.12 -1.86 -18.75
N ARG A 366 10.86 -0.97 -19.71
CA ARG A 366 10.05 0.22 -19.45
C ARG A 366 8.63 -0.22 -19.14
N GLU A 367 8.07 0.33 -18.08
CA GLU A 367 6.64 0.21 -17.81
C GLU A 367 5.94 1.44 -18.39
N LEU A 368 4.70 1.23 -18.84
CA LEU A 368 3.85 2.27 -19.39
C LEU A 368 2.72 2.55 -18.41
N ILE A 369 2.44 3.83 -18.23
CA ILE A 369 1.19 4.34 -17.67
C ILE A 369 0.36 4.83 -18.84
N LEU A 370 -0.86 4.33 -18.95
CA LEU A 370 -1.83 4.71 -19.98
C LEU A 370 -2.99 5.41 -19.27
N LEU A 371 -3.33 6.63 -19.70
CA LEU A 371 -4.39 7.45 -19.11
C LEU A 371 -5.41 7.83 -20.19
N ASN A 372 -6.70 7.72 -19.91
CA ASN A 372 -7.77 8.28 -20.75
C ASN A 372 -8.27 9.64 -20.25
N TYR A 373 -7.57 10.24 -19.30
CA TYR A 373 -7.84 11.55 -18.73
C TYR A 373 -6.54 12.36 -18.67
N VAL A 374 -6.68 13.67 -18.53
CA VAL A 374 -5.53 14.58 -18.38
C VAL A 374 -5.05 14.52 -16.93
N ALA A 375 -3.82 14.04 -16.73
CA ALA A 375 -3.18 14.06 -15.42
C ALA A 375 -3.05 15.52 -14.91
N PRO A 376 -3.11 15.77 -13.59
CA PRO A 376 -2.88 17.11 -13.06
C PRO A 376 -1.51 17.65 -13.49
N THR A 377 -1.46 18.90 -13.93
CA THR A 377 -0.19 19.61 -14.14
C THR A 377 0.45 19.84 -12.78
N ILE A 378 1.70 19.40 -12.61
CA ILE A 378 2.49 19.58 -11.38
C ILE A 378 2.95 21.03 -11.26
#